data_AF-A0A4U0WKP7-F1
#
_entry.id   AF-A0A4U0WKP7-F1
#
_cell.length_a   1.000
_cell.length_b   1.000
_cell.length_c   1.000
_cell.angle_alpha   90.00
_cell.angle_beta   90.00
_cell.angle_gamma   90.00
#
_symmetry.space_group_name_H-M   'P 1'
#
loop_
_entity.id
_entity.type
_entity.pdbx_description
1 polymer ?
#
loop_
_entity_poly.entity_id
_entity_poly.type
_entity_poly.pdbx_seq_one_letter_code
_entity_poly.pdbx_strand_id
1 'polypeptide(L)'
;MKESLGNSFPDPAPNSNRMLNLCQYMENFWSKVPAAQQPVINGRQQNPIDALASVFPGSDNQWNAELVLLESGINAAKAGMWGRNAINDDSTMAEYLGNEPDRAIKNIKNVLTALVYHRDGQISQILVNQARRVEQMMGDLDTIYLPAMNRQTRGANYAHWKPVGLQQYWRQWMRGRADIARVKATTYIEKYMRALQDGYNSPSIQEFIRQHPNDPASQTGTVLINKINHLQQTVDNAPAWTNPF
;
A
#
# COMPACT_ATOMS: atom_id res chain seq x y z
N MET A 1 -13.85 2.45 2.76
CA MET A 1 -14.33 1.07 2.50
C MET A 1 -14.94 0.36 3.71
N LYS A 2 -14.71 0.82 4.97
CA LYS A 2 -15.49 0.32 6.13
C LYS A 2 -16.97 0.77 6.12
N GLU A 3 -17.33 1.76 5.30
CA GLU A 3 -18.60 2.49 5.44
C GLU A 3 -19.67 2.14 4.40
N SER A 4 -19.39 1.33 3.37
CA SER A 4 -20.34 1.11 2.27
C SER A 4 -21.09 -0.21 2.31
N LEU A 5 -20.90 -1.04 3.34
CA LEU A 5 -21.56 -2.35 3.45
C LEU A 5 -22.26 -2.40 4.79
N GLY A 6 -23.47 -1.85 4.84
CA GLY A 6 -24.34 -1.87 6.02
C GLY A 6 -24.62 -3.30 6.52
N ASN A 7 -25.46 -3.41 7.56
CA ASN A 7 -25.89 -4.71 8.09
C ASN A 7 -26.86 -5.39 7.10
N SER A 8 -26.31 -6.03 6.08
CA SER A 8 -27.06 -6.54 4.92
C SER A 8 -27.04 -8.06 4.78
N PHE A 9 -26.28 -8.77 5.62
CA PHE A 9 -26.12 -10.23 5.52
C PHE A 9 -26.77 -10.93 6.71
N PRO A 10 -27.67 -11.91 6.50
CA PRO A 10 -28.17 -12.75 7.58
C PRO A 10 -27.02 -13.49 8.28
N ASP A 11 -27.04 -13.52 9.60
CA ASP A 11 -26.08 -14.29 10.38
C ASP A 11 -26.22 -15.79 10.06
N PRO A 12 -25.16 -16.46 9.57
CA PRO A 12 -25.26 -17.87 9.18
C PRO A 12 -25.38 -18.82 10.37
N ALA A 13 -25.20 -18.33 11.60
CA ALA A 13 -25.35 -19.15 12.79
C ALA A 13 -26.78 -19.70 12.95
N PRO A 14 -26.94 -20.97 13.35
CA PRO A 14 -28.25 -21.57 13.53
C PRO A 14 -29.06 -20.79 14.57
N ASN A 15 -30.36 -20.59 14.29
CA ASN A 15 -31.30 -19.86 15.14
C ASN A 15 -30.95 -18.37 15.38
N SER A 16 -30.10 -17.77 14.54
CA SER A 16 -29.82 -16.34 14.60
C SER A 16 -30.73 -15.54 13.66
N ASN A 17 -31.32 -14.45 14.16
CA ASN A 17 -32.06 -13.46 13.37
C ASN A 17 -31.26 -12.16 13.18
N ARG A 18 -29.97 -12.17 13.51
CA ARG A 18 -29.12 -10.99 13.44
C ARG A 18 -28.72 -10.69 11.99
N MET A 19 -28.63 -9.40 11.67
CA MET A 19 -28.00 -8.93 10.43
C MET A 19 -26.56 -8.50 10.71
N LEU A 20 -25.65 -8.92 9.85
CA LEU A 20 -24.21 -8.71 9.91
C LEU A 20 -23.76 -7.75 8.81
N ASN A 21 -22.72 -6.98 9.09
CA ASN A 21 -21.93 -6.36 8.03
C ASN A 21 -21.05 -7.40 7.34
N LEU A 22 -20.45 -7.05 6.19
CA LEU A 22 -19.66 -8.00 5.41
C LEU A 22 -18.50 -8.61 6.20
N CYS A 23 -17.77 -7.83 6.99
CA CYS A 23 -16.63 -8.36 7.76
C CYS A 23 -17.09 -9.43 8.76
N GLN A 24 -18.16 -9.16 9.52
CA GLN A 24 -18.75 -10.11 10.45
C GLN A 24 -19.29 -11.36 9.74
N TYR A 25 -19.86 -11.19 8.55
CA TYR A 25 -20.33 -12.30 7.73
C TYR A 25 -19.15 -13.18 7.28
N MET A 26 -18.09 -12.58 6.74
CA MET A 26 -16.87 -13.29 6.32
C MET A 26 -16.19 -14.04 7.47
N GLU A 27 -16.08 -13.44 8.66
CA GLU A 27 -15.47 -14.08 9.84
C GLU A 27 -16.06 -15.47 10.14
N ASN A 28 -17.36 -15.66 9.90
CA ASN A 28 -18.02 -16.94 10.12
C ASN A 28 -17.55 -18.05 9.18
N PHE A 29 -16.98 -17.72 8.03
CA PHE A 29 -16.51 -18.71 7.06
C PHE A 29 -14.98 -18.71 6.94
N TRP A 30 -14.30 -17.68 7.47
CA TRP A 30 -12.87 -17.50 7.31
C TRP A 30 -12.09 -17.88 8.56
N SER A 31 -12.37 -17.24 9.69
CA SER A 31 -11.55 -17.34 10.90
C SER A 31 -12.22 -18.10 12.05
N LYS A 32 -13.56 -18.20 12.06
CA LYS A 32 -14.32 -18.89 13.12
C LYS A 32 -14.64 -20.35 12.80
N VAL A 33 -14.04 -20.90 11.73
CA VAL A 33 -14.26 -22.29 11.30
C VAL A 33 -13.25 -23.21 12.00
N PRO A 34 -13.71 -24.23 12.76
CA PRO A 34 -12.81 -25.22 13.35
C PRO A 34 -11.97 -25.92 12.27
N ALA A 35 -10.72 -26.27 12.58
CA ALA A 35 -9.78 -26.88 11.62
C ALA A 35 -10.38 -28.07 10.87
N ALA A 36 -11.06 -28.99 11.57
CA ALA A 36 -11.68 -30.18 10.98
C ALA A 36 -12.84 -29.89 10.00
N GLN A 37 -13.39 -28.67 10.00
CA GLN A 37 -14.47 -28.23 9.11
C GLN A 37 -14.02 -27.18 8.11
N GLN A 38 -12.73 -26.86 8.04
CA GLN A 38 -12.20 -25.95 7.03
C GLN A 38 -12.38 -26.54 5.63
N PRO A 39 -12.55 -25.69 4.60
CA PRO A 39 -12.68 -26.15 3.22
C PRO A 39 -11.38 -26.81 2.73
N VAL A 40 -11.52 -27.70 1.75
CA VAL A 40 -10.37 -28.23 1.00
C VAL A 40 -10.08 -27.28 -0.14
N ILE A 41 -9.00 -26.52 -0.02
CA ILE A 41 -8.56 -25.53 -1.03
C ILE A 41 -7.25 -26.04 -1.62
N ASN A 42 -7.19 -26.17 -2.95
CA ASN A 42 -6.01 -26.71 -3.65
C ASN A 42 -5.52 -28.06 -3.08
N GLY A 43 -6.46 -28.95 -2.73
CA GLY A 43 -6.16 -30.29 -2.19
C GLY A 43 -5.69 -30.32 -0.74
N ARG A 44 -5.72 -29.19 -0.01
CA ARG A 44 -5.36 -29.12 1.41
C ARG A 44 -6.52 -28.56 2.22
N GLN A 45 -6.78 -29.15 3.38
CA GLN A 45 -7.70 -28.55 4.35
C GLN A 45 -7.03 -27.33 4.97
N GLN A 46 -7.53 -26.14 4.69
CA GLN A 46 -6.93 -24.89 5.14
C GLN A 46 -7.96 -23.77 5.24
N ASN A 47 -7.65 -22.76 6.05
CA ASN A 47 -8.51 -21.59 6.16
C ASN A 47 -8.32 -20.65 4.94
N PRO A 48 -9.33 -19.82 4.61
CA PRO A 48 -9.24 -18.88 3.48
C PRO A 48 -8.08 -17.88 3.53
N ILE A 49 -7.62 -17.49 4.72
CA ILE A 49 -6.49 -16.56 4.89
C ILE A 49 -5.18 -17.25 4.46
N ASP A 50 -4.97 -18.49 4.85
CA ASP A 50 -3.80 -19.28 4.43
C ASP A 50 -3.80 -19.51 2.91
N ALA A 51 -4.98 -19.78 2.34
CA ALA A 51 -5.12 -19.92 0.90
C ALA A 51 -4.75 -18.63 0.15
N LEU A 52 -5.15 -17.46 0.66
CA LEU A 52 -4.72 -16.17 0.12
C LEU A 52 -3.21 -15.92 0.33
N ALA A 53 -2.66 -16.30 1.48
CA ALA A 53 -1.22 -16.18 1.74
C ALA A 53 -0.41 -17.02 0.74
N SER A 54 -0.91 -18.20 0.36
CA SER A 54 -0.22 -19.14 -0.54
C SER A 54 0.04 -18.62 -1.96
N VAL A 55 -0.70 -17.58 -2.40
CA VAL A 55 -0.53 -17.01 -3.74
C VAL A 55 0.44 -15.82 -3.80
N PHE A 56 0.95 -15.37 -2.64
CA PHE A 56 2.02 -14.37 -2.57
C PHE A 56 3.40 -14.98 -2.85
N PRO A 57 4.38 -14.18 -3.28
CA PRO A 57 5.77 -14.59 -3.35
C PRO A 57 6.29 -15.11 -2.00
N GLY A 58 6.96 -16.26 -2.03
CA GLY A 58 7.61 -16.88 -0.87
C GLY A 58 8.95 -17.50 -1.28
N SER A 59 9.85 -17.68 -0.32
CA SER A 59 11.17 -18.28 -0.56
C SER A 59 11.10 -19.73 -1.03
N ASP A 60 10.00 -20.41 -0.71
CA ASP A 60 9.78 -21.84 -0.89
C ASP A 60 8.65 -22.16 -1.88
N ASN A 61 8.20 -21.17 -2.66
CA ASN A 61 7.14 -21.37 -3.65
C ASN A 61 7.57 -20.96 -5.07
N GLN A 62 6.72 -21.30 -6.04
CA GLN A 62 6.96 -21.06 -7.48
C GLN A 62 7.05 -19.58 -7.87
N TRP A 63 6.78 -18.65 -6.94
CA TRP A 63 6.81 -17.21 -7.15
C TRP A 63 8.04 -16.56 -6.52
N ASN A 64 9.04 -17.34 -6.08
CA ASN A 64 10.25 -16.83 -5.42
C ASN A 64 11.02 -15.79 -6.24
N ALA A 65 11.02 -15.91 -7.57
CA ALA A 65 11.67 -15.00 -8.51
C ALA A 65 11.00 -13.60 -8.55
N GLU A 66 9.83 -13.45 -7.94
CA GLU A 66 9.15 -12.16 -7.79
C GLU A 66 9.59 -11.38 -6.53
N LEU A 67 10.45 -11.96 -5.68
CA LEU A 67 11.01 -11.27 -4.53
C LEU A 67 12.05 -10.26 -4.98
N VAL A 68 11.80 -8.98 -4.69
CA VAL A 68 12.67 -7.86 -5.07
C VAL A 68 13.18 -7.15 -3.83
N LEU A 69 14.48 -6.89 -3.80
CA LEU A 69 15.11 -6.11 -2.74
C LEU A 69 15.00 -4.61 -3.06
N LEU A 70 14.55 -3.86 -2.06
CA LEU A 70 14.51 -2.40 -2.07
C LEU A 70 15.37 -1.88 -0.91
N GLU A 71 16.04 -0.76 -1.12
CA GLU A 71 16.71 -0.05 -0.03
C GLU A 71 15.69 0.31 1.05
N SER A 72 16.09 0.25 2.32
CA SER A 72 15.17 0.27 3.45
C SER A 72 14.35 1.56 3.54
N GLY A 73 14.94 2.71 3.25
CA GLY A 73 14.24 4.00 3.20
C GLY A 73 13.23 4.08 2.05
N ILE A 74 13.56 3.55 0.88
CA ILE A 74 12.61 3.44 -0.24
C ILE A 74 11.46 2.48 0.11
N ASN A 75 11.77 1.34 0.74
CA ASN A 75 10.76 0.37 1.16
C ASN A 75 9.83 0.94 2.23
N ALA A 76 10.37 1.69 3.19
CA ALA A 76 9.57 2.40 4.19
C ALA A 76 8.66 3.46 3.54
N ALA A 77 9.19 4.26 2.61
CA ALA A 77 8.39 5.21 1.84
C ALA A 77 7.25 4.51 1.07
N LYS A 78 7.55 3.41 0.37
CA LYS A 78 6.55 2.57 -0.32
C LYS A 78 5.49 2.06 0.65
N ALA A 79 5.88 1.53 1.82
CA ALA A 79 4.95 1.06 2.83
C ALA A 79 4.04 2.20 3.34
N GLY A 80 4.58 3.40 3.53
CA GLY A 80 3.82 4.60 3.90
C GLY A 80 2.82 5.03 2.83
N MET A 81 3.23 5.01 1.55
CA MET A 81 2.35 5.33 0.41
C MET A 81 1.15 4.38 0.36
N TRP A 82 1.41 3.08 0.49
CA TRP A 82 0.40 2.02 0.47
C TRP A 82 -0.30 1.82 1.81
N GLY A 83 0.15 2.49 2.87
CA GLY A 83 -0.32 2.38 4.25
C GLY A 83 -1.37 3.42 4.63
N ARG A 84 -2.07 3.20 5.75
CA ARG A 84 -3.11 4.14 6.22
C ARG A 84 -2.49 5.43 6.75
N ASN A 85 -1.34 5.31 7.41
CA ASN A 85 -0.65 6.41 8.08
C ASN A 85 0.03 7.35 7.09
N ALA A 86 0.62 8.44 7.60
CA ALA A 86 1.49 9.30 6.82
C ALA A 86 2.72 8.53 6.34
N ILE A 87 3.37 9.02 5.27
CA ILE A 87 4.62 8.42 4.78
C ILE A 87 5.74 8.62 5.80
N ASN A 88 5.89 9.86 6.25
CA ASN A 88 6.62 10.28 7.44
C ASN A 88 5.73 11.28 8.18
N ASP A 89 5.89 11.38 9.50
CA ASP A 89 5.13 12.33 10.30
C ASP A 89 5.53 13.77 9.99
N ASP A 90 4.55 14.68 10.04
CA ASP A 90 4.76 16.10 9.73
C ASP A 90 5.76 16.76 10.69
N SER A 91 5.77 16.34 11.96
CA SER A 91 6.73 16.80 12.97
C SER A 91 8.16 16.41 12.61
N THR A 92 8.37 15.16 12.16
CA THR A 92 9.68 14.67 11.71
C THR A 92 10.18 15.46 10.51
N MET A 93 9.30 15.74 9.55
CA MET A 93 9.69 16.54 8.40
C MET A 93 9.97 18.01 8.76
N ALA A 94 9.24 18.59 9.70
CA ALA A 94 9.52 19.94 10.20
C ALA A 94 10.91 20.02 10.86
N GLU A 95 11.29 19.02 11.65
CA GLU A 95 12.63 18.92 12.23
C GLU A 95 13.71 18.86 11.15
N TYR A 96 13.54 18.00 10.15
CA TYR A 96 14.51 17.88 9.06
C TYR A 96 14.60 19.14 8.21
N LEU A 97 13.49 19.82 7.95
CA LEU A 97 13.50 21.08 7.21
C LEU A 97 14.26 22.18 7.96
N GLY A 98 14.20 22.21 9.30
CA GLY A 98 14.89 23.21 10.10
C GLY A 98 16.37 22.91 10.34
N ASN A 99 16.72 21.65 10.62
CA ASN A 99 18.02 21.29 11.18
C ASN A 99 18.82 20.30 10.31
N GLU A 100 18.16 19.49 9.47
CA GLU A 100 18.79 18.41 8.71
C GLU A 100 18.30 18.36 7.25
N PRO A 101 18.53 19.42 6.44
CA PRO A 101 17.93 19.54 5.12
C PRO A 101 18.32 18.41 4.16
N ASP A 102 19.51 17.82 4.31
CA ASP A 102 19.91 16.63 3.56
C ASP A 102 19.01 15.41 3.86
N ARG A 103 18.49 15.27 5.08
CA ARG A 103 17.51 14.22 5.42
C ARG A 103 16.14 14.52 4.81
N ALA A 104 15.72 15.78 4.78
CA ALA A 104 14.48 16.17 4.09
C ALA A 104 14.57 15.82 2.59
N ILE A 105 15.68 16.19 1.93
CA ILE A 105 15.98 15.85 0.53
C ILE A 105 15.96 14.34 0.32
N LYS A 106 16.65 13.56 1.18
CA LYS A 106 16.68 12.10 1.10
C LYS A 106 15.28 11.49 1.21
N ASN A 107 14.45 11.98 2.12
CA ASN A 107 13.09 11.47 2.29
C ASN A 107 12.22 11.72 1.06
N ILE A 108 12.28 12.93 0.48
CA ILE A 108 11.57 13.23 -0.76
C ILE A 108 12.06 12.33 -1.90
N LYS A 109 13.38 12.15 -2.02
CA LYS A 109 13.99 11.24 -3.01
C LYS A 109 13.52 9.79 -2.81
N ASN A 110 13.39 9.31 -1.58
CA ASN A 110 12.89 7.96 -1.30
C ASN A 110 11.44 7.79 -1.77
N VAL A 111 10.57 8.76 -1.53
CA VAL A 111 9.18 8.74 -2.01
C VAL A 111 9.12 8.79 -3.53
N LEU A 112 9.93 9.64 -4.16
CA LEU A 112 10.03 9.71 -5.61
C LEU A 112 10.53 8.39 -6.21
N THR A 113 11.54 7.78 -5.60
CA THR A 113 12.08 6.50 -6.07
C THR A 113 11.05 5.37 -5.88
N ALA A 114 10.28 5.38 -4.80
CA ALA A 114 9.18 4.46 -4.60
C ALA A 114 8.07 4.64 -5.65
N LEU A 115 7.77 5.86 -6.09
CA LEU A 115 6.88 6.11 -7.23
C LEU A 115 7.43 5.53 -8.54
N VAL A 116 8.70 5.81 -8.84
CA VAL A 116 9.37 5.31 -10.06
C VAL A 116 9.47 3.77 -10.06
N TYR A 117 9.66 3.16 -8.89
CA TYR A 117 9.67 1.70 -8.75
C TYR A 117 8.40 1.04 -9.30
N HIS A 118 7.21 1.63 -9.08
CA HIS A 118 5.95 1.06 -9.60
C HIS A 118 5.80 1.19 -11.12
N ARG A 119 6.66 1.97 -11.76
CA ARG A 119 6.68 2.16 -13.21
C ARG A 119 7.68 1.29 -13.93
N ASP A 120 8.66 0.74 -13.23
CA ASP A 120 9.58 -0.21 -13.85
C ASP A 120 8.76 -1.35 -14.47
N GLY A 121 8.99 -1.66 -15.74
CA GLY A 121 8.12 -2.57 -16.49
C GLY A 121 8.08 -3.98 -15.89
N GLN A 122 9.22 -4.46 -15.38
CA GLN A 122 9.31 -5.76 -14.74
C GLN A 122 8.61 -5.73 -13.38
N ILE A 123 8.87 -4.71 -12.57
CA ILE A 123 8.21 -4.54 -11.27
C ILE A 123 6.69 -4.40 -11.41
N SER A 124 6.23 -3.55 -12.31
CA SER A 124 4.81 -3.33 -12.59
C SER A 124 4.14 -4.65 -12.98
N GLN A 125 4.78 -5.43 -13.87
CA GLN A 125 4.24 -6.73 -14.28
C GLN A 125 4.18 -7.72 -13.12
N ILE A 126 5.21 -7.77 -12.27
CA ILE A 126 5.22 -8.58 -11.05
C ILE A 126 4.05 -8.21 -10.14
N LEU A 127 3.85 -6.92 -9.86
CA LEU A 127 2.77 -6.44 -8.99
C LEU A 127 1.39 -6.76 -9.57
N VAL A 128 1.19 -6.61 -10.88
CA VAL A 128 -0.06 -6.97 -11.56
C VAL A 128 -0.32 -8.46 -11.47
N ASN A 129 0.69 -9.30 -11.67
CA ASN A 129 0.56 -10.75 -11.54
C ASN A 129 0.16 -11.14 -10.12
N GLN A 130 0.81 -10.57 -9.11
CA GLN A 130 0.44 -10.77 -7.70
C GLN A 130 -1.00 -10.38 -7.43
N ALA A 131 -1.41 -9.18 -7.84
CA ALA A 131 -2.77 -8.70 -7.64
C ALA A 131 -3.81 -9.59 -8.33
N ARG A 132 -3.51 -10.09 -9.54
CA ARG A 132 -4.39 -11.03 -10.28
C ARG A 132 -4.49 -12.40 -9.62
N ARG A 133 -3.41 -12.93 -9.05
CA ARG A 133 -3.49 -14.21 -8.33
C ARG A 133 -4.35 -14.11 -7.07
N VAL A 134 -4.21 -13.01 -6.32
CA VAL A 134 -5.08 -12.73 -5.16
C VAL A 134 -6.52 -12.52 -5.62
N GLU A 135 -6.73 -11.78 -6.71
CA GLU A 135 -8.04 -11.59 -7.33
C GLU A 135 -8.71 -12.93 -7.63
N GLN A 136 -7.99 -13.84 -8.28
CA GLN A 136 -8.51 -15.15 -8.64
C GLN A 136 -8.82 -16.00 -7.41
N MET A 137 -7.90 -16.06 -6.43
CA MET A 137 -8.16 -16.80 -5.19
C MET A 137 -9.37 -16.24 -4.43
N MET A 138 -9.56 -14.92 -4.41
CA MET A 138 -10.78 -14.30 -3.85
C MET A 138 -12.04 -14.77 -4.58
N GLY A 139 -12.00 -14.86 -5.92
CA GLY A 139 -13.10 -15.40 -6.73
C GLY A 139 -13.40 -16.87 -6.47
N ASP A 140 -12.35 -17.70 -6.39
CA ASP A 140 -12.49 -19.13 -6.14
C ASP A 140 -13.01 -19.39 -4.72
N LEU A 141 -12.54 -18.63 -3.73
CA LEU A 141 -13.10 -18.67 -2.37
C LEU A 141 -14.60 -18.35 -2.39
N ASP A 142 -14.98 -17.25 -3.04
CA ASP A 142 -16.35 -16.75 -3.07
C ASP A 142 -17.33 -17.66 -3.78
N THR A 143 -16.89 -18.36 -4.84
CA THR A 143 -17.78 -19.09 -5.77
C THR A 143 -17.63 -20.60 -5.74
N ILE A 144 -16.52 -21.13 -5.24
CA ILE A 144 -16.22 -22.56 -5.25
C ILE A 144 -16.08 -23.07 -3.82
N TYR A 145 -15.10 -22.56 -3.07
CA TYR A 145 -14.68 -23.19 -1.82
C TYR A 145 -15.60 -22.89 -0.64
N LEU A 146 -16.03 -21.64 -0.46
CA LEU A 146 -16.91 -21.27 0.66
C LEU A 146 -18.35 -21.79 0.48
N PRO A 147 -18.97 -21.75 -0.72
CA PRO A 147 -20.30 -22.34 -0.92
C PRO A 147 -20.35 -23.85 -0.62
N ALA A 148 -19.28 -24.57 -0.95
CA ALA A 148 -19.19 -26.02 -0.74
C ALA A 148 -18.95 -26.42 0.73
N MET A 149 -18.72 -25.46 1.63
CA MET A 149 -18.42 -25.72 3.03
C MET A 149 -19.69 -26.17 3.80
N ASN A 150 -19.53 -27.23 4.59
CA ASN A 150 -20.56 -27.75 5.48
C ASN A 150 -20.18 -27.49 6.95
N ARG A 151 -20.39 -26.25 7.42
CA ARG A 151 -20.07 -25.85 8.80
C ARG A 151 -21.19 -26.25 9.75
N GLN A 152 -20.83 -26.84 10.88
CA GLN A 152 -21.75 -27.33 11.90
C GLN A 152 -21.31 -26.94 13.31
N THR A 153 -22.27 -26.65 14.19
CA THR A 153 -22.04 -26.52 15.62
C THR A 153 -23.15 -27.20 16.41
N ARG A 154 -22.78 -28.02 17.40
CA ARG A 154 -23.73 -28.71 18.31
C ARG A 154 -24.90 -29.40 17.59
N GLY A 155 -24.62 -30.06 16.46
CA GLY A 155 -25.61 -30.78 15.67
C GLY A 155 -26.48 -29.92 14.74
N ALA A 156 -26.28 -28.59 14.69
CA ALA A 156 -26.98 -27.69 13.80
C ALA A 156 -26.05 -27.14 12.70
N ASN A 157 -26.59 -27.03 11.49
CA ASN A 157 -25.87 -26.49 10.33
C ASN A 157 -25.86 -24.96 10.37
N TYR A 158 -24.72 -24.38 10.01
CA TYR A 158 -24.70 -22.98 9.57
C TYR A 158 -25.33 -22.88 8.18
N ALA A 159 -25.91 -21.72 7.87
CA ALA A 159 -26.29 -21.41 6.50
C ALA A 159 -25.06 -21.37 5.59
N HIS A 160 -25.23 -21.77 4.33
CA HIS A 160 -24.15 -21.73 3.34
C HIS A 160 -23.72 -20.30 3.02
N TRP A 161 -22.46 -20.18 2.62
CA TRP A 161 -21.94 -18.95 2.04
C TRP A 161 -22.74 -18.58 0.79
N LYS A 162 -23.09 -17.30 0.67
CA LYS A 162 -23.64 -16.72 -0.55
C LYS A 162 -22.56 -15.88 -1.20
N PRO A 163 -22.24 -16.11 -2.49
CA PRO A 163 -21.26 -15.29 -3.20
C PRO A 163 -21.58 -13.80 -3.10
N VAL A 164 -20.58 -12.98 -2.82
CA VAL A 164 -20.73 -11.53 -2.62
C VAL A 164 -19.94 -10.70 -3.63
N GLY A 165 -19.21 -11.32 -4.55
CA GLY A 165 -18.36 -10.66 -5.54
C GLY A 165 -16.98 -10.28 -5.00
N LEU A 166 -16.35 -11.14 -4.18
CA LEU A 166 -15.04 -10.83 -3.56
C LEU A 166 -13.95 -10.51 -4.58
N GLN A 167 -13.99 -11.17 -5.74
CA GLN A 167 -13.09 -10.87 -6.87
C GLN A 167 -13.19 -9.41 -7.31
N GLN A 168 -14.41 -8.93 -7.52
CA GLN A 168 -14.67 -7.55 -7.94
C GLN A 168 -14.27 -6.55 -6.85
N TYR A 169 -14.57 -6.85 -5.59
CA TYR A 169 -14.15 -6.02 -4.46
C TYR A 169 -12.63 -5.88 -4.39
N TRP A 170 -11.89 -6.98 -4.55
CA TRP A 170 -10.44 -6.94 -4.57
C TRP A 170 -9.89 -6.08 -5.72
N ARG A 171 -10.40 -6.27 -6.94
CA ARG A 171 -10.00 -5.49 -8.11
C ARG A 171 -10.23 -3.99 -7.90
N GLN A 172 -11.42 -3.62 -7.42
CA GLN A 172 -11.76 -2.23 -7.12
C GLN A 172 -10.89 -1.67 -5.98
N TRP A 173 -10.63 -2.48 -4.95
CA TRP A 173 -9.77 -2.09 -3.85
C TRP A 173 -8.33 -1.82 -4.32
N MET A 174 -7.75 -2.70 -5.12
CA MET A 174 -6.39 -2.52 -5.66
C MET A 174 -6.27 -1.25 -6.49
N ARG A 175 -7.24 -0.99 -7.39
CA ARG A 175 -7.27 0.24 -8.21
C ARG A 175 -7.35 1.48 -7.36
N GLY A 176 -8.35 1.56 -6.49
CA GLY A 176 -8.52 2.72 -5.61
C GLY A 176 -7.34 2.89 -4.66
N ARG A 177 -6.70 1.80 -4.22
CA ARG A 177 -5.55 1.86 -3.33
C ARG A 177 -4.31 2.41 -4.04
N ALA A 178 -4.07 1.99 -5.27
CA ALA A 178 -2.98 2.55 -6.09
C ALA A 178 -3.19 4.05 -6.34
N ASP A 179 -4.41 4.49 -6.63
CA ASP A 179 -4.71 5.92 -6.79
C ASP A 179 -4.47 6.72 -5.49
N ILE A 180 -4.89 6.18 -4.34
CA ILE A 180 -4.62 6.80 -3.03
C ILE A 180 -3.12 6.88 -2.77
N ALA A 181 -2.37 5.80 -3.06
CA ALA A 181 -0.92 5.79 -2.89
C ALA A 181 -0.25 6.84 -3.78
N ARG A 182 -0.77 7.07 -5.00
CA ARG A 182 -0.25 8.08 -5.94
C ARG A 182 -0.41 9.46 -5.38
N VAL A 183 -1.65 9.81 -5.00
CA VAL A 183 -1.99 11.12 -4.45
C VAL A 183 -1.19 11.38 -3.18
N LYS A 184 -1.10 10.39 -2.27
CA LYS A 184 -0.28 10.52 -1.06
C LYS A 184 1.18 10.87 -1.38
N ALA A 185 1.78 10.17 -2.33
CA ALA A 185 3.18 10.39 -2.69
C ALA A 185 3.40 11.74 -3.38
N THR A 186 2.57 12.11 -4.35
CA THR A 186 2.72 13.38 -5.07
C THR A 186 2.48 14.57 -4.14
N THR A 187 1.44 14.53 -3.31
CA THR A 187 1.19 15.58 -2.31
C THR A 187 2.31 15.68 -1.28
N TYR A 188 2.90 14.56 -0.85
CA TYR A 188 4.05 14.57 0.05
C TYR A 188 5.27 15.25 -0.61
N ILE A 189 5.59 14.86 -1.84
CA ILE A 189 6.71 15.45 -2.60
C ILE A 189 6.49 16.95 -2.79
N GLU A 190 5.32 17.35 -3.31
CA GLU A 190 4.98 18.76 -3.55
C GLU A 190 5.08 19.61 -2.27
N LYS A 191 4.46 19.14 -1.18
CA LYS A 191 4.48 19.84 0.12
C LYS A 191 5.89 20.10 0.61
N TYR A 192 6.73 19.07 0.62
CA TYR A 192 8.05 19.16 1.23
C TYR A 192 9.12 19.72 0.28
N MET A 193 8.95 19.60 -1.03
CA MET A 193 9.75 20.35 -2.00
C MET A 193 9.52 21.85 -1.87
N ARG A 194 8.25 22.27 -1.76
CA ARG A 194 7.92 23.68 -1.55
C ARG A 194 8.53 24.22 -0.27
N ALA A 195 8.40 23.47 0.84
CA ALA A 195 8.99 23.88 2.11
C ALA A 195 10.53 24.01 2.06
N LEU A 196 11.22 23.13 1.34
CA LEU A 196 12.67 23.26 1.10
C LEU A 196 13.00 24.51 0.28
N GLN A 197 12.25 24.79 -0.78
CA GLN A 197 12.46 25.97 -1.62
C GLN A 197 12.21 27.27 -0.84
N ASP A 198 11.10 27.35 -0.10
CA ASP A 198 10.77 28.52 0.69
C ASP A 198 11.80 28.78 1.79
N GLY A 199 12.31 27.72 2.42
CA GLY A 199 13.29 27.81 3.51
C GLY A 199 14.70 28.16 3.05
N TYR A 200 15.16 27.64 1.92
CA TYR A 200 16.58 27.70 1.52
C TYR A 200 16.85 28.46 0.22
N ASN A 201 15.83 28.70 -0.61
CA ASN A 201 15.96 29.41 -1.87
C ASN A 201 15.31 30.82 -1.82
N SER A 202 15.21 31.40 -0.63
CA SER A 202 14.62 32.72 -0.43
C SER A 202 15.52 33.85 -0.97
N PRO A 203 14.96 35.01 -1.37
CA PRO A 203 15.74 36.13 -1.88
C PRO A 203 16.83 36.63 -0.91
N SER A 204 16.57 36.58 0.40
CA SER A 204 17.54 37.01 1.42
C SER A 204 18.75 36.08 1.50
N ILE A 205 18.54 34.75 1.43
CA ILE A 205 19.64 33.78 1.40
C ILE A 205 20.45 33.93 0.11
N GLN A 206 19.76 34.09 -1.02
CA GLN A 206 20.39 34.32 -2.32
C GLN A 206 21.24 35.61 -2.34
N GLU A 207 20.74 36.68 -1.73
CA GLU A 207 21.49 37.94 -1.59
C GLU A 207 22.72 37.77 -0.70
N PHE A 208 22.58 37.11 0.45
CA PHE A 208 23.69 36.85 1.37
C PHE A 208 24.81 36.05 0.68
N ILE A 209 24.46 34.98 -0.04
CA ILE A 209 25.41 34.16 -0.79
C ILE A 209 26.15 35.02 -1.84
N ARG A 210 25.43 35.91 -2.54
CA ARG A 210 26.01 36.78 -3.57
C ARG A 210 26.98 37.81 -2.97
N GLN A 211 26.65 38.37 -1.82
CA GLN A 211 27.48 39.38 -1.14
C GLN A 211 28.69 38.78 -0.43
N HIS A 212 28.60 37.51 0.00
CA HIS A 212 29.64 36.82 0.77
C HIS A 212 30.06 35.47 0.14
N PRO A 213 30.52 35.43 -1.12
CA PRO A 213 30.71 34.17 -1.85
C PRO A 213 31.81 33.26 -1.28
N ASN A 214 32.77 33.82 -0.53
CA ASN A 214 33.87 33.07 0.09
C ASN A 214 33.59 32.68 1.55
N ASP A 215 32.44 33.07 2.10
CA ASP A 215 32.03 32.67 3.45
C ASP A 215 31.65 31.17 3.46
N PRO A 216 32.12 30.37 4.45
CA PRO A 216 31.80 28.95 4.53
C PRO A 216 30.28 28.63 4.56
N ALA A 217 29.47 29.49 5.17
CA ALA A 217 28.01 29.32 5.18
C ALA A 217 27.42 29.58 3.78
N SER A 218 27.94 30.56 3.04
CA SER A 218 27.53 30.81 1.65
C SER A 218 27.89 29.66 0.71
N GLN A 219 29.06 29.04 0.89
CA GLN A 219 29.46 27.87 0.12
C GLN A 219 28.56 26.67 0.41
N THR A 220 28.28 26.41 1.70
CA THR A 220 27.37 25.34 2.14
C THR A 220 25.95 25.57 1.62
N GLY A 221 25.45 26.80 1.73
CA GLY A 221 24.13 27.20 1.21
C GLY A 221 24.02 27.02 -0.29
N THR A 222 25.06 27.37 -1.05
CA THR A 222 25.12 27.17 -2.51
C THR A 222 25.00 25.68 -2.88
N VAL A 223 25.74 24.80 -2.18
CA VAL A 223 25.65 23.35 -2.40
C VAL A 223 24.23 22.84 -2.13
N LEU A 224 23.62 23.30 -1.03
CA LEU A 224 22.27 22.88 -0.66
C LEU A 224 21.22 23.35 -1.68
N ILE A 225 21.27 24.61 -2.10
CA ILE A 225 20.37 25.16 -3.13
C ILE A 225 20.50 24.37 -4.44
N ASN A 226 21.73 24.03 -4.85
CA ASN A 226 21.96 23.22 -6.04
C ASN A 226 21.34 21.81 -5.91
N LYS A 227 21.43 21.17 -4.74
CA LYS A 227 20.76 19.89 -4.47
C LYS A 227 19.24 20.01 -4.56
N ILE A 228 18.66 21.07 -3.96
CA ILE A 228 17.21 21.32 -3.99
C ILE A 228 16.74 21.53 -5.44
N ASN A 229 17.45 22.35 -6.22
CA ASN A 229 17.14 22.60 -7.62
C ASN A 229 17.24 21.33 -8.47
N HIS A 230 18.27 20.51 -8.25
CA HIS A 230 18.41 19.23 -8.95
C HIS A 230 17.31 18.25 -8.58
N LEU A 231 16.92 18.17 -7.30
CA LEU A 231 15.79 17.36 -6.87
C LEU A 231 14.48 17.85 -7.50
N GLN A 232 14.24 19.17 -7.54
CA GLN A 232 13.07 19.74 -8.22
C GLN A 232 13.03 19.36 -9.70
N GLN A 233 14.14 19.52 -10.42
CA GLN A 233 14.23 19.09 -11.82
C GLN A 233 13.94 17.58 -11.98
N THR A 234 14.39 16.77 -11.03
CA THR A 234 14.13 15.32 -11.03
C THR A 234 12.64 15.04 -10.81
N VAL A 235 11.97 15.79 -9.93
CA VAL A 235 10.52 15.70 -9.70
C VAL A 235 9.74 16.15 -10.94
N ASP A 236 10.12 17.26 -11.57
CA ASP A 236 9.44 17.80 -12.75
C ASP A 236 9.59 16.88 -13.96
N ASN A 237 10.75 16.26 -14.11
CA ASN A 237 11.03 15.27 -15.15
C ASN A 237 10.55 13.86 -14.78
N ALA A 238 10.05 13.66 -13.55
CA ALA A 238 9.57 12.37 -13.12
C ALA A 238 8.34 12.01 -13.95
N PRO A 239 8.34 10.84 -14.59
CA PRO A 239 7.30 10.55 -15.54
C PRO A 239 6.02 10.20 -14.76
N ALA A 240 4.85 10.66 -15.23
CA ALA A 240 3.57 10.50 -14.52
C ALA A 240 3.23 9.04 -14.16
N TRP A 241 2.92 8.74 -12.89
CA TRP A 241 2.57 7.37 -12.51
C TRP A 241 1.20 6.95 -13.08
N THR A 242 1.20 5.88 -13.88
CA THR A 242 -0.01 5.18 -14.34
C THR A 242 -0.35 4.03 -13.42
N ASN A 243 -1.61 3.95 -12.99
CA ASN A 243 -2.11 2.85 -12.18
C ASN A 243 -2.02 1.52 -12.97
N PRO A 244 -1.26 0.52 -12.50
CA PRO A 244 -1.07 -0.71 -13.26
C PRO A 244 -2.19 -1.75 -13.05
N PHE A 245 -3.16 -1.51 -12.13
CA PHE A 245 -4.20 -2.45 -11.73
C PHE A 245 -5.58 -2.20 -12.40
#